data_AF-A0A7J8WJT2-F1
#
_entry.id   AF-A0A7J8WJT2-F1
#
_cell.length_a   1.000
_cell.length_b   1.000
_cell.length_c   1.000
_cell.angle_alpha   90.00
_cell.angle_beta   90.00
_cell.angle_gamma   90.00
#
_symmetry.space_group_name_H-M   'P 1'
#
loop_
_entity.id
_entity.type
_entity.pdbx_description
1 polymer ?
#
loop_
_entity_poly.entity_id
_entity_poly.type
_entity_poly.pdbx_seq_one_letter_code
_entity_poly.pdbx_strand_id
1 'polypeptide(L)' 'MRNPMANIWHPLGGVEISDLGEKHFLFRFYHELDIGRVEKGAPWTLNSHLLIFHRLRENEEPLQ' A
#
# COMPACT_ATOMS: atom_id res chain seq x y z
N MET A 1 -13.98 1.95 -6.44
CA MET A 1 -13.88 0.50 -6.21
C MET A 1 -13.75 0.26 -4.71
N ARG A 2 -14.48 -0.70 -4.13
CA ARG A 2 -14.34 -1.07 -2.71
C ARG A 2 -12.92 -1.61 -2.55
N ASN A 3 -12.12 -0.97 -1.71
CA ASN A 3 -10.69 -1.24 -1.63
C ASN A 3 -10.43 -2.33 -0.58
N PRO A 4 -10.21 -3.59 -0.98
CA PRO A 4 -10.11 -4.70 -0.02
C PRO A 4 -8.95 -4.51 0.97
N MET A 5 -7.87 -3.86 0.54
CA MET A 5 -6.69 -3.63 1.39
C MET A 5 -6.97 -2.62 2.50
N ALA A 6 -7.76 -1.57 2.24
CA ALA A 6 -8.15 -0.61 3.27
C ALA A 6 -8.95 -1.28 4.40
N ASN A 7 -9.79 -2.26 4.08
CA ASN A 7 -10.53 -3.03 5.08
C ASN A 7 -9.63 -4.01 5.86
N ILE A 8 -8.65 -4.63 5.18
CA ILE A 8 -7.74 -5.60 5.80
C ILE A 8 -6.76 -4.90 6.75
N TRP A 9 -6.14 -3.82 6.30
CA TRP A 9 -5.15 -3.08 7.10
C TRP A 9 -5.79 -2.19 8.16
N HIS A 10 -7.04 -1.77 7.95
CA HIS A 10 -7.79 -0.89 8.84
C HIS A 10 -6.94 0.28 9.39
N PRO A 11 -6.33 1.09 8.50
CA PRO A 11 -5.41 2.15 8.90
C PRO A 11 -6.15 3.23 9.69
N LEU A 12 -5.49 3.78 10.72
CA LEU A 12 -6.07 4.76 11.62
C LEU A 12 -6.46 6.06 10.90
N GLY A 13 -5.64 6.52 9.96
CA GLY A 13 -5.95 7.72 9.16
C GLY A 13 -6.43 7.45 7.75
N GLY A 14 -6.77 6.20 7.43
CA GLY A 14 -7.13 5.83 6.07
C GLY A 14 -5.93 5.58 5.16
N VAL A 15 -6.25 5.14 3.94
CA VAL A 15 -5.28 4.90 2.87
C VAL A 15 -5.92 5.25 1.54
N GLU A 16 -5.23 6.04 0.73
CA GLU A 16 -5.54 6.19 -0.70
C GLU A 16 -4.77 5.13 -1.48
N ILE A 17 -5.44 4.49 -2.43
CA ILE A 17 -4.81 3.48 -3.29
C ILE A 17 -5.08 3.85 -4.74
N SER A 18 -4.01 4.04 -5.49
CA SER A 18 -4.04 4.33 -6.92
C SER A 18 -3.50 3.12 -7.67
N ASP A 19 -4.26 2.66 -8.66
CA ASP A 19 -3.78 1.68 -9.65
C ASP A 19 -2.95 2.44 -10.69
N LEU A 20 -1.66 2.11 -10.78
CA LEU A 20 -0.74 2.74 -11.73
C LEU A 20 -0.60 1.92 -13.03
N GLY A 21 -1.33 0.80 -13.15
CA GLY A 21 -1.17 -0.14 -14.25
C GLY A 21 0.03 -1.07 -14.08
N GLU A 22 0.18 -2.02 -15.00
CA GLU A 22 1.32 -2.96 -15.03
C GLU A 22 1.61 -3.67 -13.69
N LYS A 23 0.56 -3.93 -12.90
CA LYS A 23 0.64 -4.55 -11.55
C LYS A 23 1.32 -3.66 -10.48
N HIS A 24 1.46 -2.36 -10.75
CA HIS A 24 1.93 -1.38 -9.79
C HIS A 24 0.75 -0.68 -9.10
N PHE A 25 0.85 -0.55 -7.79
CA PHE A 25 -0.13 0.14 -6.96
C PHE A 25 0.59 1.14 -6.06
N LEU A 26 0.07 2.35 -5.98
CA LEU A 26 0.53 3.35 -5.03
C LEU A 26 -0.38 3.36 -3.82
N PHE A 27 0.18 3.06 -2.65
CA PHE A 27 -0.50 3.10 -1.36
C PHE A 27 -0.03 4.35 -0.61
N ARG A 28 -0.91 5.35 -0.48
CA ARG A 28 -0.62 6.56 0.31
C ARG A 28 -1.32 6.46 1.66
N PHE A 29 -0.51 6.27 2.69
CA PHE A 29 -0.95 6.33 4.09
C PHE A 29 -0.74 7.74 4.64
N TYR A 30 -1.61 8.15 5.56
CA TYR A 30 -1.54 9.46 6.22
C TYR A 30 -0.88 9.44 7.59
N HIS A 31 -0.59 8.25 8.13
CA HIS A 31 0.17 8.07 9.37
C HIS A 31 1.29 7.06 9.20
N GLU A 32 2.45 7.42 9.72
CA GLU A 32 3.65 6.58 9.77
C GLU A 32 3.41 5.23 10.45
N LEU A 33 2.59 5.24 11.51
CA LEU A 33 2.24 4.02 12.25
C LEU A 33 1.48 3.01 11.38
N ASP A 34 0.66 3.48 10.45
CA ASP A 34 -0.09 2.60 9.54
C ASP A 34 0.86 1.94 8.54
N ILE A 35 1.85 2.68 8.00
CA ILE A 35 2.91 2.13 7.13
C ILE A 35 3.67 1.04 7.87
N GLY A 36 4.16 1.34 9.08
CA GLY A 36 4.95 0.39 9.87
C GLY A 36 4.17 -0.87 10.26
N ARG A 37 2.85 -0.78 10.46
CA ARG A 37 2.00 -1.96 10.71
C ARG A 37 1.86 -2.83 9.47
N VAL A 38 1.67 -2.21 8.30
CA VAL A 38 1.55 -2.93 7.02
C VAL A 38 2.86 -3.61 6.68
N GLU A 39 4.00 -2.92 6.79
CA GLU A 39 5.32 -3.51 6.51
C GLU A 39 5.63 -4.69 7.44
N LYS A 40 5.38 -4.55 8.75
CA LYS A 40 5.61 -5.61 9.74
C LYS A 40 4.65 -6.80 9.62
N GLY A 41 3.44 -6.57 9.13
CA GLY A 41 2.42 -7.60 8.94
C GLY A 41 2.55 -8.39 7.63
N ALA A 42 3.52 -8.05 6.77
CA ALA A 42 3.79 -8.78 5.55
C ALA A 42 4.12 -10.26 5.83
N PRO A 43 3.79 -11.18 4.91
CA PRO A 43 3.34 -10.95 3.53
C PRO A 43 1.84 -10.63 3.40
N TRP A 44 1.50 -9.80 2.39
CA TRP A 44 0.11 -9.50 2.03
C TRP A 44 -0.17 -9.96 0.60
N THR A 45 -1.39 -10.44 0.34
CA THR A 45 -1.82 -10.82 -1.01
C THR A 45 -3.01 -9.98 -1.47
N LEU A 46 -2.97 -9.51 -2.72
CA LEU A 46 -4.08 -8.87 -3.39
C LEU A 46 -4.44 -9.67 -4.64
N ASN A 47 -5.70 -10.11 -4.76
CA ASN A 47 -6.18 -10.95 -5.87
C ASN A 47 -5.29 -12.18 -6.11
N SER A 48 -4.91 -12.90 -5.05
CA SER A 48 -4.01 -14.07 -5.08
C SER A 48 -2.58 -13.81 -5.55
N HIS A 49 -2.17 -12.55 -5.67
CA HIS A 49 -0.79 -12.16 -5.96
C HIS A 49 -0.14 -11.57 -4.72
N LEU A 50 1.10 -11.95 -4.44
CA LEU A 50 1.89 -11.38 -3.34
C LEU A 50 2.22 -9.91 -3.64
N LEU A 51 1.99 -9.05 -2.65
CA LEU A 51 2.42 -7.66 -2.69
C LEU A 51 3.87 -7.57 -2.23
N ILE A 52 4.70 -6.93 -3.04
CA ILE A 52 6.05 -6.51 -2.67
C ILE A 52 6.01 -5.01 -2.42
N PHE A 53 6.48 -4.58 -1.27
CA PHE A 53 6.44 -3.18 -0.86
C PHE A 53 7.80 -2.53 -1.09
N HIS A 54 7.77 -1.35 -1.68
CA HIS A 54 8.87 -0.42 -1.69
C HIS A 54 8.39 0.89 -1.07
N ARG A 55 9.13 1.37 -0.08
CA ARG A 55 8.79 2.63 0.58
C ARG A 55 9.46 3.77 -0.17
N LEU A 56 8.64 4.58 -0.83
CA LEU A 56 9.11 5.74 -1.59
C LEU A 56 9.82 6.74 -0.68
N ARG A 57 10.97 7.21 -1.15
CA ARG A 57 11.71 8.33 -0.60
C ARG A 57 11.15 9.64 -1.15
N GLU A 58 11.54 10.73 -0.52
CA GLU A 58 11.19 12.06 -1.01
C GLU A 58 11.72 12.27 -2.44
N ASN A 59 10.85 12.72 -3.33
CA ASN A 59 11.11 12.89 -4.77
C ASN A 59 11.45 11.61 -5.54
N GLU A 60 11.16 10.43 -4.99
CA GLU A 60 11.28 9.17 -5.75
C GLU A 60 10.05 8.97 -6.65
N GLU A 61 10.29 8.65 -7.91
CA GLU A 61 9.23 8.36 -8.86
C GLU A 61 8.63 6.97 -8.57
N PRO A 62 7.30 6.83 -8.40
CA PRO A 62 6.67 5.55 -8.05
C PRO A 62 6.82 4.42 -9.07
N LEU A 63 7.23 4.75 -10.30
CA LEU A 63 7.31 3.83 -11.45
C LEU A 63 8.74 3.71 -12.02
N GLN A 64 9.76 4.19 -11.29
CA GLN A 64 11.14 4.16 -11.76
C GLN A 64 11.71 2.74 -11.94
#